data_AF-A0A2N5IQT2-F1
#
_entry.id   AF-A0A2N5IQT2-F1
#
_cell.length_a   1.000
_cell.length_b   1.000
_cell.length_c   1.000
_cell.angle_alpha   90.00
_cell.angle_beta   90.00
_cell.angle_gamma   90.00
#
_symmetry.space_group_name_H-M   'P 1'
#
loop_
_entity.id
_entity.type
_entity.pdbx_description
1 polymer ?
#
loop_
_entity_poly.entity_id
_entity_poly.type
_entity_poly.pdbx_seq_one_letter_code
_entity_poly.pdbx_strand_id
1 'polypeptide(L)'
;MTNETATTKSGIDPSSFSSTIKPVNDLFRYVNGPWIDTYRLPDDRSRYGSFDKLAEDAENQVREILEDNASPPLNLRPCTAHTSTPKRLRKPVSTRFVTNWTSSTPPSIKPHSPVYSAPSTPPAARTCSAWLYMATQAIRI
;
A
#
# COMPACT_ATOMS: atom_id res chain seq x y z
N MET A 1 7.25 49.66 19.93
CA MET A 1 6.98 48.26 19.54
C MET A 1 5.53 48.14 19.08
N THR A 2 5.28 48.16 17.77
CA THR A 2 3.94 47.91 17.21
C THR A 2 3.79 46.41 16.97
N ASN A 3 2.93 45.76 17.75
CA ASN A 3 2.67 44.32 17.65
C ASN A 3 1.55 44.09 16.62
N GLU A 4 1.91 43.88 15.36
CA GLU A 4 0.98 43.43 14.33
C GLU A 4 0.63 41.96 14.60
N THR A 5 -0.54 41.73 15.16
CA THR A 5 -1.11 40.39 15.33
C THR A 5 -1.61 39.89 13.98
N ALA A 6 -0.72 39.25 13.22
CA ALA A 6 -1.08 38.52 12.01
C ALA A 6 -2.22 37.53 12.34
N THR A 7 -3.41 37.79 11.83
CA THR A 7 -4.58 36.94 12.05
C THR A 7 -4.39 35.62 11.30
N THR A 8 -3.99 34.59 12.01
CA THR A 8 -3.86 33.24 11.47
C THR A 8 -5.25 32.69 11.17
N LYS A 9 -5.53 32.43 9.88
CA LYS A 9 -6.73 31.71 9.49
C LYS A 9 -6.52 30.23 9.83
N SER A 10 -7.31 29.71 10.75
CA SER A 10 -7.40 28.25 10.93
C SER A 10 -7.98 27.67 9.65
N GLY A 11 -7.25 26.79 8.96
CA GLY A 11 -7.71 26.09 7.74
C GLY A 11 -8.83 25.08 7.98
N ILE A 12 -9.66 25.32 8.99
CA ILE A 12 -10.77 24.50 9.45
C ILE A 12 -12.02 25.34 9.24
N ASP A 13 -12.99 24.78 8.53
CA ASP A 13 -14.30 25.41 8.34
C ASP A 13 -15.24 25.00 9.49
N PRO A 14 -15.60 25.91 10.40
CA PRO A 14 -16.50 25.57 11.50
C PRO A 14 -17.95 25.38 11.05
N SER A 15 -18.30 25.77 9.81
CA SER A 15 -19.67 25.62 9.30
C SER A 15 -20.06 24.16 9.03
N SER A 16 -19.07 23.27 8.88
CA SER A 16 -19.30 21.85 8.64
C SER A 16 -19.52 21.02 9.92
N PHE A 17 -19.50 21.65 11.10
CA PHE A 17 -19.65 20.95 12.39
C PHE A 17 -21.11 20.66 12.73
N SER A 18 -21.36 19.58 13.47
CA SER A 18 -22.69 19.23 13.96
C SER A 18 -23.10 20.09 15.14
N SER A 19 -24.27 20.73 15.08
CA SER A 19 -24.83 21.48 16.23
C SER A 19 -25.47 20.60 17.31
N THR A 20 -25.68 19.32 17.03
CA THR A 20 -26.44 18.40 17.89
C THR A 20 -25.58 17.79 18.99
N ILE A 21 -24.29 17.59 18.73
CA ILE A 21 -23.39 16.85 19.61
C ILE A 21 -22.47 17.85 20.31
N LYS A 22 -22.31 17.75 21.63
CA LYS A 22 -21.35 18.59 22.34
C LYS A 22 -19.92 18.08 22.12
N PRO A 23 -18.93 18.95 21.87
CA PRO A 23 -17.55 18.53 21.59
C PRO A 23 -16.89 17.80 22.77
N VAL A 24 -17.35 18.07 24.00
CA VAL A 24 -16.86 17.39 25.22
C VAL A 24 -17.28 15.92 25.27
N ASN A 25 -18.45 15.58 24.71
CA ASN A 25 -18.97 14.22 24.77
C ASN A 25 -18.36 13.35 23.67
N ASP A 26 -18.29 13.87 22.44
CA ASP A 26 -17.68 13.19 21.31
C ASP A 26 -17.20 14.23 20.28
N LEU A 27 -15.91 14.55 20.33
CA LEU A 27 -15.29 15.48 19.40
C LEU A 27 -15.30 14.93 17.96
N PHE A 28 -15.16 13.62 17.79
CA PHE A 28 -15.07 13.00 16.47
C PHE A 28 -16.41 13.11 15.73
N ARG A 29 -17.51 12.80 16.41
CA ARG A 29 -18.87 12.98 15.87
C ARG A 29 -19.27 14.45 15.75
N TYR A 30 -18.77 15.34 16.61
CA TYR A 30 -19.00 16.78 16.48
C TYR A 30 -18.42 17.33 15.17
N VAL A 31 -17.16 17.00 14.86
CA VAL A 31 -16.46 17.52 13.68
C VAL A 31 -16.86 16.78 12.40
N ASN A 32 -16.90 15.44 12.43
CA ASN A 32 -17.09 14.62 11.24
C ASN A 32 -18.51 14.06 11.07
N GLY A 33 -19.40 14.28 12.04
CA GLY A 33 -20.76 13.72 12.05
C GLY A 33 -21.53 13.95 10.76
N PRO A 34 -21.65 15.20 10.26
CA PRO A 34 -22.39 15.48 9.03
C PRO A 34 -21.84 14.73 7.81
N TRP A 35 -20.52 14.53 7.73
CA TRP A 35 -19.90 13.75 6.66
C TRP A 35 -20.20 12.25 6.81
N ILE A 36 -20.13 11.70 8.02
CA ILE A 36 -20.44 10.28 8.29
C ILE A 36 -21.89 9.96 7.95
N ASP A 37 -22.82 10.88 8.24
CA ASP A 37 -24.26 10.66 8.04
C ASP A 37 -24.70 10.81 6.58
N THR A 38 -23.94 11.56 5.77
CA THR A 38 -24.27 11.82 4.35
C THR A 38 -23.50 10.93 3.38
N TYR A 39 -22.29 10.50 3.75
CA TYR A 39 -21.42 9.73 2.85
C TYR A 39 -21.87 8.28 2.73
N ARG A 40 -22.04 7.81 1.48
CA ARG A 40 -22.32 6.41 1.19
C ARG A 40 -21.08 5.75 0.60
N LEU A 41 -20.61 4.70 1.26
CA LEU A 41 -19.45 3.92 0.82
C LEU A 41 -19.81 3.15 -0.46
N PRO A 42 -19.05 3.32 -1.56
CA PRO A 42 -19.22 2.51 -2.76
C PRO A 42 -18.76 1.06 -2.54
N ASP A 43 -19.34 0.12 -3.30
CA ASP A 43 -19.13 -1.33 -3.13
C ASP A 43 -17.72 -1.81 -3.52
N ASP A 44 -16.92 -0.96 -4.18
CA ASP A 44 -15.54 -1.24 -4.56
C ASP A 44 -14.58 -1.17 -3.36
N ARG A 45 -15.03 -0.67 -2.20
CA ARG A 45 -14.18 -0.36 -1.05
C ARG A 45 -14.75 -0.84 0.26
N SER A 46 -13.85 -1.26 1.14
CA SER A 46 -14.17 -1.64 2.52
C SER A 46 -14.15 -0.47 3.49
N ARG A 47 -13.48 0.64 3.15
CA ARG A 47 -13.40 1.87 3.95
C ARG A 47 -13.12 3.07 3.07
N TYR A 48 -13.47 4.25 3.58
CA TYR A 48 -13.13 5.52 2.95
C TYR A 48 -12.96 6.62 4.01
N GLY A 49 -12.02 7.54 3.77
CA GLY A 49 -11.75 8.68 4.62
C GLY A 49 -10.79 9.67 3.95
N SER A 50 -10.29 10.66 4.71
CA SER A 50 -9.49 11.76 4.14
C SER A 50 -8.21 11.31 3.44
N PHE A 51 -7.56 10.24 3.93
CA PHE A 51 -6.35 9.70 3.28
C PHE A 51 -6.65 9.01 1.96
N ASP A 52 -7.79 8.32 1.88
CA ASP A 52 -8.21 7.67 0.64
C ASP A 52 -8.53 8.74 -0.42
N LYS A 53 -9.18 9.83 -0.02
CA LYS A 53 -9.41 11.00 -0.90
C LYS A 53 -8.11 11.65 -1.38
N LEU A 54 -7.13 11.84 -0.50
CA LEU A 54 -5.83 12.40 -0.87
C LEU A 54 -5.06 11.50 -1.85
N ALA A 55 -5.16 10.18 -1.69
CA ALA A 55 -4.52 9.23 -2.61
C ALA A 55 -5.16 9.30 -4.00
N GLU A 56 -6.49 9.34 -4.09
CA GLU A 56 -7.20 9.52 -5.36
C GLU A 56 -6.80 10.83 -6.06
N ASP A 57 -6.75 11.93 -5.30
CA ASP A 57 -6.40 13.24 -5.85
C ASP A 57 -4.95 13.25 -6.35
N ALA A 58 -4.02 12.61 -5.63
CA ALA A 58 -2.64 12.46 -6.07
C ALA A 58 -2.52 11.59 -7.34
N GLU A 59 -3.25 10.48 -7.41
CA GLU A 59 -3.29 9.63 -8.61
C GLU A 59 -3.86 10.38 -9.81
N ASN A 60 -4.89 11.20 -9.60
CA ASN A 60 -5.47 12.04 -10.64
C ASN A 60 -4.49 13.10 -11.14
N GLN A 61 -3.78 13.78 -10.23
CA GLN A 61 -2.75 14.75 -10.61
C GLN A 61 -1.59 14.11 -11.38
N VAL A 62 -1.15 12.92 -10.97
CA VAL A 62 -0.11 12.19 -11.70
C VAL A 62 -0.58 11.83 -13.11
N ARG A 63 -1.85 11.42 -13.26
CA ARG A 63 -2.45 11.12 -14.56
C ARG A 63 -2.51 12.37 -15.46
N GLU A 64 -2.97 13.48 -14.93
CA GLU A 64 -3.02 14.77 -15.63
C GLU A 64 -1.64 15.17 -16.16
N ILE A 65 -0.60 15.10 -15.30
CA ILE A 65 0.78 15.38 -15.71
C ILE A 65 1.23 14.43 -16.83
N LEU A 66 0.91 13.13 -16.75
CA LEU A 66 1.28 12.15 -17.77
C LEU A 66 0.60 12.41 -19.12
N GLU A 67 -0.68 12.80 -19.09
CA GLU A 67 -1.48 13.14 -20.28
C GLU A 67 -0.98 14.44 -20.94
N ASP A 68 -0.68 15.46 -20.14
CA ASP A 68 -0.11 16.72 -20.62
C ASP A 68 1.25 16.54 -21.29
N ASN A 69 2.12 15.69 -20.71
CA ASN A 69 3.44 15.40 -21.26
C ASN A 69 3.42 14.42 -22.45
N ALA A 70 2.29 13.75 -22.71
CA ALA A 70 2.11 12.91 -23.89
C ALA A 70 1.80 13.74 -25.14
N SER A 71 1.41 15.02 -24.97
CA SER A 71 1.37 16.01 -26.04
C SER A 71 2.79 16.50 -26.35
N PRO A 72 3.20 16.66 -27.63
CA PRO A 72 4.57 17.02 -27.99
C PRO A 72 5.01 18.30 -27.27
N PRO A 73 6.28 18.38 -26.80
CA PRO A 73 6.72 19.49 -25.98
C PRO A 73 6.57 20.79 -26.78
N LEU A 74 5.71 21.68 -26.29
CA LEU A 74 5.74 23.07 -26.72
C LEU A 74 7.16 23.58 -26.47
N ASN A 75 7.73 24.22 -27.50
CA ASN A 75 9.08 24.77 -27.54
C ASN A 75 9.34 25.72 -26.37
N LEU A 76 9.70 25.18 -25.21
CA LEU A 76 10.16 25.94 -24.07
C LEU A 76 11.67 26.14 -24.18
N ARG A 77 12.07 27.41 -24.09
CA ARG A 77 13.47 27.84 -24.12
C ARG A 77 14.29 27.09 -23.06
N PRO A 78 15.54 26.71 -23.36
CA PRO A 78 16.36 25.96 -22.42
C PRO A 78 16.67 26.80 -21.18
N CYS A 79 16.18 26.37 -20.02
CA CYS A 79 16.69 26.85 -18.73
C CYS A 79 18.05 26.20 -18.48
N THR A 80 19.07 27.02 -18.24
CA THR A 80 20.43 26.58 -17.93
C THR A 80 20.46 25.65 -16.72
N ALA A 81 21.05 24.48 -16.92
CA ALA A 81 21.05 23.37 -15.98
C ALA A 81 21.82 23.66 -14.68
N HIS A 82 21.14 23.59 -13.54
CA HIS A 82 21.78 23.18 -12.29
C HIS A 82 21.88 21.65 -12.29
N THR A 83 23.11 21.14 -12.20
CA THR A 83 23.45 19.72 -12.21
C THR A 83 22.78 18.98 -11.05
N SER A 84 21.59 18.45 -11.29
CA SER A 84 21.09 17.29 -10.55
C SER A 84 20.96 16.15 -11.56
N THR A 85 21.68 15.07 -11.28
CA THR A 85 21.78 13.88 -12.13
C THR A 85 20.37 13.43 -12.56
N PRO A 86 20.07 13.26 -13.86
CA PRO A 86 18.77 12.80 -14.28
C PRO A 86 18.57 11.38 -13.76
N LYS A 87 17.63 11.19 -12.82
CA LYS A 87 17.13 9.86 -12.46
C LYS A 87 16.64 9.23 -13.76
N ARG A 88 17.33 8.19 -14.21
CA ARG A 88 16.95 7.34 -15.35
C ARG A 88 15.46 7.02 -15.22
N LEU A 89 14.64 7.66 -16.06
CA LEU A 89 13.20 7.47 -16.07
C LEU A 89 12.94 6.03 -16.50
N ARG A 90 12.66 5.16 -15.53
CA ARG A 90 12.12 3.83 -15.82
C ARG A 90 10.79 4.09 -16.51
N LYS A 91 10.58 3.50 -17.70
CA LYS A 91 9.29 3.56 -18.40
C LYS A 91 8.19 3.20 -17.38
N PRO A 92 7.08 3.96 -17.34
CA PRO A 92 6.06 3.73 -16.31
C PRO A 92 5.52 2.30 -16.47
N VAL A 93 5.45 1.58 -15.34
CA VAL A 93 4.80 0.25 -15.25
C VAL A 93 3.38 0.29 -15.82
N SER A 94 2.72 1.46 -15.72
CA SER A 94 1.38 1.73 -16.25
C SER A 94 1.22 1.34 -17.72
N THR A 95 2.15 1.70 -18.61
CA THR A 95 2.01 1.42 -20.05
C THR A 95 2.01 -0.09 -20.33
N ARG A 96 2.77 -0.88 -19.56
CA ARG A 96 2.83 -2.34 -19.74
C ARG A 96 1.56 -3.03 -19.25
N PHE A 97 0.92 -2.50 -18.22
CA PHE A 97 -0.32 -3.07 -17.67
C PHE A 97 -1.50 -2.83 -18.62
N VAL A 98 -1.65 -1.59 -19.13
CA VAL A 98 -2.75 -1.23 -20.04
C VAL A 98 -2.68 -2.01 -21.36
N THR A 99 -1.49 -2.17 -21.95
CA THR A 99 -1.34 -2.92 -23.22
C THR A 99 -1.53 -4.42 -23.07
N ASN A 100 -1.41 -4.98 -21.86
CA ASN A 100 -1.55 -6.43 -21.62
C ASN A 100 -2.99 -6.85 -21.30
N TRP A 101 -3.90 -5.88 -21.12
CA TRP A 101 -5.32 -6.13 -20.82
C TRP A 101 -6.23 -6.12 -22.05
N THR A 102 -5.79 -5.51 -23.17
CA THR A 102 -6.53 -5.50 -24.44
C THR A 102 -6.45 -6.81 -25.23
N SER A 103 -5.57 -7.75 -24.85
CA SER A 103 -5.65 -9.12 -25.36
C SER A 103 -6.75 -9.87 -24.62
N SER A 104 -7.87 -10.10 -25.30
CA SER A 104 -9.09 -10.77 -24.82
C SER A 104 -8.93 -12.26 -24.44
N THR A 105 -7.72 -12.75 -24.23
CA THR A 105 -7.44 -14.14 -23.85
C THR A 105 -6.70 -14.18 -22.51
N PRO A 106 -7.34 -14.63 -21.41
CA PRO A 106 -6.64 -14.88 -20.16
C PRO A 106 -5.54 -15.93 -20.40
N PRO A 107 -4.30 -15.70 -19.93
CA PRO A 107 -3.31 -16.77 -19.92
C PRO A 107 -3.82 -17.91 -19.05
N SER A 108 -3.83 -19.14 -19.59
CA SER A 108 -4.26 -20.34 -18.88
C SER A 108 -3.52 -20.44 -17.54
N ILE A 109 -4.26 -20.37 -16.43
CA ILE A 109 -3.72 -20.43 -15.07
C ILE A 109 -3.15 -21.84 -14.89
N LYS A 110 -1.83 -21.97 -15.05
CA LYS A 110 -1.15 -23.22 -14.67
C LYS A 110 -1.19 -23.31 -13.14
N PRO A 111 -1.62 -24.43 -12.56
CA PRO A 111 -1.56 -24.59 -11.11
C PRO A 111 -0.12 -24.39 -10.64
N HIS A 112 0.06 -23.57 -9.61
CA HIS A 112 1.37 -23.44 -8.96
C HIS A 112 1.78 -24.80 -8.40
N SER A 113 2.97 -25.28 -8.76
CA SER A 113 3.54 -26.51 -8.21
C SER A 113 3.61 -26.40 -6.68
N PRO A 114 3.20 -27.42 -5.90
CA PRO A 114 3.37 -27.38 -4.45
C PRO A 114 4.87 -27.33 -4.10
N VAL A 115 5.26 -26.36 -3.28
CA VAL A 115 6.65 -26.12 -2.84
C VAL A 115 7.11 -27.14 -1.77
N TYR A 116 6.26 -28.08 -1.38
CA TYR A 116 6.65 -29.14 -0.44
C TYR A 116 7.46 -30.24 -1.14
N SER A 117 8.78 -30.06 -1.19
CA SER A 117 9.72 -31.16 -1.36
C SER A 117 9.74 -31.97 -0.05
N ALA A 118 9.24 -33.21 -0.09
CA ALA A 118 9.33 -34.13 1.04
C ALA A 118 10.81 -34.32 1.45
N PRO A 119 11.13 -34.29 2.76
CA PRO A 119 12.48 -34.63 3.20
C PRO A 119 12.79 -36.07 2.80
N SER A 120 13.93 -36.24 2.12
CA SER A 120 14.49 -37.53 1.74
C SER A 120 14.53 -38.48 2.95
N THR A 121 13.94 -39.66 2.79
CA THR A 121 14.04 -40.82 3.67
C THR A 121 15.42 -40.95 4.35
N PRO A 122 15.50 -41.13 5.68
CA PRO A 122 16.76 -41.45 6.34
C PRO A 122 17.28 -42.83 5.87
N PRO A 123 18.60 -43.00 5.65
CA PRO A 123 19.15 -44.28 5.21
C PRO A 123 19.01 -45.35 6.29
N ALA A 124 18.69 -46.55 5.81
CA ALA A 124 18.47 -47.82 6.47
C ALA A 124 19.09 -48.00 7.87
N ALA A 125 18.24 -48.46 8.80
CA ALA A 125 18.62 -49.03 10.09
C ALA A 125 19.72 -50.10 9.91
N ARG A 126 20.96 -49.77 10.26
CA ARG A 126 21.98 -50.78 10.57
C ARG A 126 21.69 -51.25 11.99
N THR A 127 21.19 -52.48 12.07
CA THR A 127 20.96 -53.25 13.29
C THR A 127 22.20 -53.19 14.20
N CYS A 128 22.10 -52.46 15.31
CA CYS A 128 23.13 -52.41 16.33
C CYS A 128 22.80 -53.42 17.43
N SER A 129 22.93 -54.71 17.10
CA SER A 129 22.75 -55.87 17.99
C SER A 129 23.88 -56.02 19.04
N ALA A 130 24.55 -54.92 19.41
CA ALA A 130 25.70 -54.90 20.30
C ALA A 130 25.43 -54.23 21.67
N TRP A 131 24.27 -53.59 21.87
CA TRP A 131 23.94 -52.90 23.12
C TRP A 131 23.23 -53.76 24.18
N LEU A 132 22.79 -54.98 23.83
CA LEU A 132 22.13 -55.87 24.79
C LEU A 132 23.11 -56.72 25.63
N TYR A 133 24.42 -56.66 25.38
CA TYR A 133 25.41 -57.49 26.09
C TYR A 133 26.11 -56.80 27.27
N MET A 134 25.96 -55.49 27.46
CA MET A 134 26.58 -54.76 28.58
C MET A 134 25.61 -54.41 29.72
N ALA A 135 24.31 -54.64 29.56
CA ALA A 135 23.29 -54.32 30.58
C ALA A 135 23.02 -55.45 31.60
N THR A 136 23.70 -56.61 31.47
CA THR A 136 23.46 -57.78 32.32
C THR A 136 24.57 -58.04 33.35
N GLN A 137 25.55 -57.13 33.50
CA GLN A 137 26.68 -57.28 34.43
C GLN A 137 26.65 -56.33 35.64
N ALA A 138 25.51 -55.69 35.92
CA ALA A 138 25.37 -54.72 37.02
C ALA A 138 24.22 -55.02 38.00
N ILE A 139 23.70 -56.25 38.03
CA ILE A 139 22.75 -56.72 39.06
C ILE A 139 23.23 -58.09 39.58
N ARG A 140 24.34 -58.06 40.31
CA ARG A 140 24.80 -59.09 41.26
C ARG A 140 25.63 -58.41 42.35
N ILE A 141 24.93 -57.79 43.30
CA ILE A 141 25.25 -57.74 44.73
C ILE A 141 23.92 -57.93 45.45
#